data_AF-A0A552UAU0-F1
#
_entry.id   AF-A0A552UAU0-F1
#
_cell.length_a   1.000
_cell.length_b   1.000
_cell.length_c   1.000
_cell.angle_alpha   90.00
_cell.angle_beta   90.00
_cell.angle_gamma   90.00
#
_symmetry.space_group_name_H-M   'P 1'
#
loop_
_entity.id
_entity.type
_entity.pdbx_description
1 polymer ?
#
loop_
_entity_poly.entity_id
_entity_poly.type
_entity_poly.pdbx_seq_one_letter_code
_entity_poly.pdbx_strand_id
1 'polypeptide(L)'
;MTVVILTFNEARHIARAIASVQGLATRIVVVDSDSTDDTVAIAAANGAEVLVNPWINYATQFNWALDNAGIDTDWTLRLDADEIIEPGLAAALRTFLGAPGDAAGATVDRRIDFLGRAIRWGGVYPVRQLRLWRSGRGRCESRWMDEHITVDGPIAHLSGGDLADVNLNNLGWWTAKHNGYATREAIDELLRAPVDAEVGGQAGVKRWIKHKVYHRLPLGSRALAYFIYRYVLRLGFLDGWPGLVFHALQGGWYRFLVDAKIAEIRGLMRARGASLAQVVADEYGHRI
;
A
#
# COMPACT_ATOMS: atom_id res chain seq x y z
N MET A 1 -21.01 11.08 0.53
CA MET A 1 -19.82 10.28 0.94
C MET A 1 -18.69 11.23 1.29
N THR A 2 -17.92 10.93 2.33
CA THR A 2 -16.70 11.67 2.69
C THR A 2 -15.47 10.92 2.17
N VAL A 3 -14.59 11.63 1.47
CA VAL A 3 -13.30 11.09 1.03
C VAL A 3 -12.22 11.58 1.99
N VAL A 4 -11.42 10.66 2.52
CA VAL A 4 -10.28 10.97 3.39
C VAL A 4 -9.00 10.69 2.63
N ILE A 5 -8.13 11.71 2.55
CA ILE A 5 -6.82 11.67 1.91
C ILE A 5 -5.76 12.02 2.95
N LEU A 6 -4.74 11.17 3.12
CA LEU A 6 -3.59 11.50 3.96
C LEU A 6 -2.48 12.10 3.10
N THR A 7 -1.81 13.14 3.58
CA THR A 7 -0.73 13.82 2.85
C THR A 7 0.52 14.07 3.68
N PHE A 8 1.67 14.04 2.99
CA PHE A 8 2.94 14.59 3.43
C PHE A 8 3.81 14.88 2.20
N ASN A 9 3.96 16.16 1.84
CA ASN A 9 4.66 16.64 0.65
C ASN A 9 4.15 16.00 -0.67
N GLU A 10 2.85 16.14 -0.92
CA GLU A 10 2.12 15.59 -2.07
C GLU A 10 1.62 16.68 -3.04
N ALA A 11 2.29 17.84 -3.11
CA ALA A 11 1.90 18.96 -3.97
C ALA A 11 1.79 18.56 -5.46
N ARG A 12 2.60 17.57 -5.88
CA ARG A 12 2.60 17.02 -7.23
C ARG A 12 1.37 16.16 -7.54
N HIS A 13 0.66 15.66 -6.53
CA HIS A 13 -0.38 14.63 -6.70
C HIS A 13 -1.75 15.07 -6.20
N ILE A 14 -1.81 15.85 -5.13
CA ILE A 14 -3.06 16.14 -4.40
C ILE A 14 -4.16 16.76 -5.26
N ALA A 15 -3.83 17.67 -6.19
CA ALA A 15 -4.83 18.32 -7.05
C ALA A 15 -5.62 17.32 -7.91
N ARG A 16 -4.94 16.34 -8.53
CA ARG A 16 -5.62 15.36 -9.39
C ARG A 16 -6.38 14.30 -8.59
N ALA A 17 -5.90 13.96 -7.41
CA ALA A 17 -6.62 13.07 -6.49
C ALA A 17 -7.96 13.70 -6.10
N ILE A 18 -7.95 14.96 -5.65
CA ILE A 18 -9.16 15.73 -5.32
C ILE A 18 -10.08 15.83 -6.53
N ALA A 19 -9.57 16.25 -7.69
CA ALA A 19 -10.36 16.38 -8.91
C ALA A 19 -11.07 15.08 -9.32
N SER A 20 -10.42 13.93 -9.10
CA SER A 20 -11.00 12.61 -9.43
C SER A 20 -12.24 12.23 -8.62
N VAL A 21 -12.44 12.88 -7.45
CA VAL A 21 -13.54 12.58 -6.54
C VAL A 21 -14.54 13.73 -6.34
N GLN A 22 -14.27 14.93 -6.88
CA GLN A 22 -15.15 16.09 -6.74
C GLN A 22 -16.60 15.81 -7.20
N GLY A 23 -16.80 14.99 -8.23
CA GLY A 23 -18.14 14.60 -8.72
C GLY A 23 -18.81 13.44 -7.96
N LEU A 24 -18.18 12.95 -6.89
CA LEU A 24 -18.64 11.80 -6.08
C LEU A 24 -18.75 12.13 -4.60
N ALA A 25 -17.84 12.96 -4.11
CA ALA A 25 -17.69 13.30 -2.71
C ALA A 25 -18.62 14.44 -2.32
N THR A 26 -19.29 14.29 -1.18
CA THR A 26 -19.99 15.39 -0.50
C THR A 26 -18.99 16.24 0.28
N ARG A 27 -17.98 15.59 0.86
CA ARG A 27 -16.91 16.21 1.64
C ARG A 27 -15.59 15.56 1.27
N ILE A 28 -14.54 16.35 1.17
CA ILE A 28 -13.17 15.87 0.94
C ILE A 28 -12.35 16.41 2.10
N VAL A 29 -11.79 15.51 2.90
CA VAL A 29 -10.94 15.83 4.05
C VAL A 29 -9.52 15.39 3.72
N VAL A 30 -8.60 16.35 3.76
CA VAL A 30 -7.16 16.12 3.67
C VAL A 30 -6.59 16.20 5.08
N VAL A 31 -5.94 15.14 5.53
CA VAL A 31 -5.19 15.14 6.78
C VAL A 31 -3.71 15.22 6.46
N ASP A 32 -3.15 16.40 6.69
CA ASP A 32 -1.78 16.72 6.39
C ASP A 32 -0.85 16.47 7.59
N SER A 33 0.35 15.97 7.30
CA SER A 33 1.32 15.58 8.32
C SER A 33 2.52 16.53 8.37
N ASP A 34 2.22 17.83 8.45
CA ASP A 34 3.20 18.93 8.44
C ASP A 34 4.01 19.01 7.13
N SER A 35 3.30 19.02 5.99
CA SER A 35 3.90 19.26 4.67
C SER A 35 4.63 20.60 4.63
N THR A 36 5.79 20.60 3.97
CA THR A 36 6.66 21.76 3.80
C THR A 36 6.60 22.34 2.38
N ASP A 37 5.91 21.66 1.46
CA ASP A 37 5.62 22.13 0.12
C ASP A 37 4.20 22.73 0.03
N ASP A 38 3.74 23.03 -1.20
CA ASP A 38 2.44 23.66 -1.44
C ASP A 38 1.22 22.72 -1.25
N THR A 39 1.39 21.52 -0.69
CA THR A 39 0.32 20.51 -0.56
C THR A 39 -0.96 21.07 0.05
N VAL A 40 -0.83 21.74 1.21
CA VAL A 40 -1.96 22.30 1.95
C VAL A 40 -2.67 23.40 1.15
N ALA A 41 -1.89 24.31 0.56
CA ALA A 41 -2.43 25.41 -0.23
C ALA A 41 -3.19 24.89 -1.47
N ILE A 42 -2.63 23.89 -2.16
CA ILE A 42 -3.26 23.26 -3.32
C ILE A 42 -4.53 22.52 -2.91
N ALA A 43 -4.51 21.76 -1.80
CA ALA A 43 -5.67 21.04 -1.31
C ALA A 43 -6.85 21.99 -1.00
N ALA A 44 -6.58 23.05 -0.24
CA ALA A 44 -7.59 24.05 0.12
C ALA A 44 -8.14 24.78 -1.12
N ALA A 45 -7.27 25.15 -2.06
CA ALA A 45 -7.67 25.80 -3.31
C ALA A 45 -8.56 24.91 -4.20
N ASN A 46 -8.46 23.57 -4.06
CA ASN A 46 -9.30 22.60 -4.77
C ASN A 46 -10.55 22.17 -3.99
N GLY A 47 -10.87 22.87 -2.89
CA GLY A 47 -12.10 22.69 -2.12
C GLY A 47 -12.06 21.57 -1.07
N ALA A 48 -10.87 21.08 -0.70
CA ALA A 48 -10.74 20.15 0.41
C ALA A 48 -10.69 20.89 1.76
N GLU A 49 -11.31 20.28 2.78
CA GLU A 49 -11.11 20.63 4.18
C GLU A 49 -9.76 20.09 4.63
N VAL A 50 -8.87 20.93 5.14
CA VAL A 50 -7.53 20.50 5.57
C VAL A 50 -7.44 20.48 7.08
N LEU A 51 -7.08 19.32 7.62
CA LEU A 51 -6.75 19.09 9.02
C LEU A 51 -5.26 18.78 9.13
N VAL A 52 -4.62 19.17 10.23
CA VAL A 52 -3.20 18.90 10.46
C VAL A 52 -3.05 17.98 11.66
N ASN A 53 -2.27 16.91 11.50
CA ASN A 53 -1.89 16.03 12.59
C ASN A 53 -0.47 15.49 12.39
N PRO A 54 0.43 15.62 13.39
CA PRO A 54 1.79 15.11 13.29
C PRO A 54 1.84 13.61 12.95
N TRP A 55 2.72 13.25 12.01
CA TRP A 55 2.85 11.86 11.57
C TRP A 55 3.41 10.95 12.67
N ILE A 56 2.78 9.79 12.84
CA ILE A 56 3.31 8.68 13.66
C ILE A 56 3.50 7.44 12.79
N ASN A 57 2.41 6.93 12.24
CA ASN A 57 2.37 5.84 11.27
C ASN A 57 1.03 5.90 10.52
N TYR A 58 0.86 5.05 9.50
CA TYR A 58 -0.31 5.08 8.64
C TYR A 58 -1.60 4.79 9.40
N ALA A 59 -1.65 3.70 10.17
CA ALA A 59 -2.85 3.31 10.91
C ALA A 59 -3.27 4.36 11.94
N THR A 60 -2.33 4.91 12.69
CA THR A 60 -2.57 5.97 13.67
C THR A 60 -3.08 7.24 12.98
N GLN A 61 -2.46 7.65 11.86
CA GLN A 61 -2.89 8.83 11.12
C GLN A 61 -4.29 8.66 10.53
N PHE A 62 -4.56 7.49 9.93
CA PHE A 62 -5.86 7.24 9.31
C PHE A 62 -6.97 7.11 10.35
N ASN A 63 -6.73 6.42 11.47
CA ASN A 63 -7.70 6.34 12.56
C ASN A 63 -7.93 7.70 13.22
N TRP A 64 -6.89 8.52 13.38
CA TRP A 64 -7.03 9.90 13.84
C TRP A 64 -7.96 10.70 12.93
N ALA A 65 -7.81 10.56 11.60
CA ALA A 65 -8.70 11.20 10.64
C ALA A 65 -10.16 10.77 10.84
N LEU A 66 -10.41 9.48 11.03
CA LEU A 66 -11.77 8.94 11.28
C LEU A 66 -12.40 9.48 12.57
N ASP A 67 -11.59 9.72 13.60
CA ASP A 67 -12.06 10.15 14.91
C ASP A 67 -12.21 11.68 15.01
N ASN A 68 -11.43 12.46 14.25
CA ASN A 68 -11.33 13.91 14.43
C ASN A 68 -11.93 14.73 13.27
N ALA A 69 -12.18 14.13 12.10
CA ALA A 69 -12.71 14.86 10.93
C ALA A 69 -14.22 15.14 10.98
N GLY A 70 -14.92 14.70 12.04
CA GLY A 70 -16.36 14.90 12.20
C GLY A 70 -17.16 14.33 11.02
N ILE A 71 -16.83 13.11 10.57
CA ILE A 71 -17.45 12.48 9.41
C ILE A 71 -18.92 12.16 9.71
N ASP A 72 -19.83 12.84 9.01
CA ASP A 72 -21.29 12.77 9.18
C ASP A 72 -22.03 12.14 8.00
N THR A 73 -21.33 11.90 6.89
CA THR A 73 -21.91 11.22 5.72
C THR A 73 -22.03 9.70 5.93
N ASP A 74 -22.99 9.04 5.27
CA ASP A 74 -23.21 7.58 5.36
C ASP A 74 -22.00 6.69 5.00
N TRP A 75 -21.12 7.18 4.13
CA TRP A 75 -20.02 6.41 3.57
C TRP A 75 -18.71 7.18 3.66
N THR A 76 -17.64 6.46 4.02
CA THR A 76 -16.25 6.94 4.01
C THR A 76 -15.48 6.21 2.92
N LEU A 77 -14.70 6.96 2.13
CA LEU A 77 -13.77 6.43 1.15
C LEU A 77 -12.33 6.84 1.50
N ARG A 78 -11.41 5.88 1.47
CA ARG A 78 -9.97 6.15 1.54
C ARG A 78 -9.41 6.33 0.14
N LEU A 79 -8.72 7.43 -0.09
CA LEU A 79 -7.97 7.69 -1.31
C LEU A 79 -6.56 8.14 -0.94
N ASP A 80 -5.53 7.48 -1.47
CA ASP A 80 -4.16 7.96 -1.28
C ASP A 80 -3.87 9.12 -2.26
N ALA A 81 -3.00 10.07 -1.91
CA ALA A 81 -2.81 11.29 -2.69
C ALA A 81 -2.24 11.03 -4.11
N ASP A 82 -1.57 9.89 -4.31
CA ASP A 82 -1.05 9.45 -5.61
C ASP A 82 -2.04 8.60 -6.43
N GLU A 83 -3.26 8.41 -5.93
CA GLU A 83 -4.32 7.64 -6.59
C GLU A 83 -5.38 8.52 -7.26
N ILE A 84 -6.02 7.97 -8.31
CA ILE A 84 -7.07 8.61 -9.08
C ILE A 84 -8.22 7.61 -9.27
N ILE A 85 -9.45 8.04 -9.02
CA ILE A 85 -10.64 7.28 -9.40
C ILE A 85 -10.89 7.46 -10.89
N GLU A 86 -10.76 6.39 -11.68
CA GLU A 86 -11.03 6.46 -13.12
C GLU A 86 -12.53 6.58 -13.42
N PRO A 87 -12.93 7.11 -14.60
CA PRO A 87 -14.33 7.30 -14.96
C PRO A 87 -15.20 6.04 -14.82
N GLY A 88 -14.64 4.87 -15.13
CA GLY A 88 -15.32 3.58 -14.98
C GLY A 88 -15.60 3.25 -13.51
N LEU A 89 -14.63 3.45 -12.62
CA LEU A 89 -14.80 3.24 -11.19
C LEU A 89 -15.76 4.28 -10.59
N ALA A 90 -15.70 5.53 -11.05
CA ALA A 90 -16.63 6.57 -10.65
C ALA A 90 -18.09 6.21 -11.02
N ALA A 91 -18.32 5.62 -12.19
CA ALA A 91 -19.63 5.12 -12.59
C ALA A 91 -20.09 3.96 -11.69
N ALA A 92 -19.20 2.99 -11.43
CA ALA A 92 -19.50 1.87 -10.54
C ALA A 92 -19.84 2.34 -9.11
N LEU A 93 -19.12 3.33 -8.59
CA LEU A 93 -19.38 3.94 -7.29
C LEU A 93 -20.75 4.63 -7.24
N ARG A 94 -21.13 5.39 -8.27
CA ARG A 94 -22.46 6.03 -8.33
C ARG A 94 -23.59 5.00 -8.31
N THR A 95 -23.46 3.94 -9.11
CA THR A 95 -24.43 2.85 -9.14
C THR A 95 -24.54 2.17 -7.78
N PHE A 96 -23.41 1.83 -7.17
CA PHE A 96 -23.37 1.19 -5.85
C PHE A 96 -23.99 2.06 -4.76
N LEU A 97 -23.64 3.35 -4.70
CA LEU A 97 -24.16 4.26 -3.70
C LEU A 97 -25.67 4.52 -3.84
N GLY A 98 -26.23 4.40 -5.05
CA GLY A 98 -27.67 4.51 -5.30
C GLY A 98 -28.48 3.29 -4.83
N ALA A 99 -27.87 2.11 -4.79
CA ALA A 99 -28.52 0.86 -4.36
C ALA A 99 -27.52 -0.08 -3.65
N PRO A 100 -27.05 0.27 -2.44
CA PRO A 100 -25.96 -0.46 -1.79
C PRO A 100 -26.37 -1.80 -1.17
N GLY A 101 -27.68 -2.10 -1.09
CA GLY A 101 -28.19 -3.28 -0.40
C GLY A 101 -27.79 -3.29 1.09
N ASP A 102 -27.35 -4.45 1.56
CA ASP A 102 -26.86 -4.70 2.93
C ASP A 102 -25.33 -4.54 3.08
N ALA A 103 -24.64 -4.07 2.04
CA ALA A 103 -23.20 -3.95 2.05
C ALA A 103 -22.70 -2.99 3.14
N ALA A 104 -21.77 -3.46 3.95
CA ALA A 104 -21.01 -2.67 4.91
C ALA A 104 -19.81 -1.96 4.26
N GLY A 105 -19.34 -2.47 3.13
CA GLY A 105 -18.22 -1.90 2.37
C GLY A 105 -18.13 -2.42 0.96
N ALA A 106 -17.20 -1.84 0.19
CA ALA A 106 -16.93 -2.22 -1.18
C ALA A 106 -15.45 -2.21 -1.50
N THR A 107 -14.99 -3.30 -2.12
CA THR A 107 -13.64 -3.42 -2.67
C THR A 107 -13.60 -2.92 -4.11
N VAL A 108 -12.46 -2.39 -4.51
CA VAL A 108 -12.17 -1.93 -5.87
C VAL A 108 -10.90 -2.61 -6.40
N ASP A 109 -10.76 -2.70 -7.71
CA ASP A 109 -9.51 -3.13 -8.34
C ASP A 109 -8.54 -1.95 -8.42
N ARG A 110 -7.38 -2.09 -7.77
CA ARG A 110 -6.29 -1.13 -7.88
C ARG A 110 -5.32 -1.53 -8.97
N ARG A 111 -4.98 -0.56 -9.82
CA ARG A 111 -3.97 -0.65 -10.87
C ARG A 111 -2.78 0.22 -10.51
N ILE A 112 -1.57 -0.25 -10.83
CA ILE A 112 -0.34 0.53 -10.67
C ILE A 112 0.10 1.00 -12.06
N ASP A 113 0.28 2.31 -12.20
CA ASP A 113 0.91 2.91 -13.37
C ASP A 113 2.37 3.24 -13.02
N PHE A 114 3.29 2.63 -13.75
CA PHE A 114 4.72 2.78 -13.54
C PHE A 114 5.39 3.22 -14.84
N LEU A 115 6.20 4.28 -14.78
CA LEU A 115 6.82 4.92 -15.95
C LEU A 115 5.81 5.21 -17.07
N GLY A 116 4.63 5.74 -16.70
CA GLY A 116 3.58 6.12 -17.64
C GLY A 116 2.82 4.94 -18.27
N ARG A 117 2.97 3.72 -17.76
CA ARG A 117 2.31 2.51 -18.26
C ARG A 117 1.63 1.76 -17.11
N ALA A 118 0.38 1.39 -17.32
CA ALA A 118 -0.31 0.42 -16.48
C ALA A 118 0.45 -0.93 -16.45
N ILE A 119 0.74 -1.43 -15.26
CA ILE A 119 1.32 -2.75 -15.03
C ILE A 119 0.19 -3.76 -14.86
N ARG A 120 -0.12 -4.50 -15.92
CA ARG A 120 -1.26 -5.43 -15.97
C ARG A 120 -0.86 -6.88 -15.74
N TRP A 121 0.39 -7.23 -16.02
CA TRP A 121 0.86 -8.61 -16.02
C TRP A 121 1.75 -8.92 -14.81
N GLY A 122 2.35 -10.11 -14.81
CA GLY A 122 3.27 -10.52 -13.75
C GLY A 122 2.61 -10.77 -12.39
N GLY A 123 1.30 -11.01 -12.38
CA GLY A 123 0.52 -11.26 -11.17
C GLY A 123 0.37 -10.05 -10.25
N VAL A 124 0.53 -8.84 -10.79
CA VAL A 124 0.42 -7.58 -10.04
C VAL A 124 -1.01 -7.06 -10.03
N TYR A 125 -1.72 -7.19 -11.16
CA TYR A 125 -3.07 -6.69 -11.32
C TYR A 125 -4.08 -7.84 -11.50
N PRO A 126 -5.31 -7.70 -10.98
CA PRO A 126 -5.77 -6.62 -10.09
C PRO A 126 -5.37 -6.84 -8.63
N VAL A 127 -5.13 -5.75 -7.91
CA VAL A 127 -5.04 -5.78 -6.43
C VAL A 127 -6.37 -5.32 -5.87
N ARG A 128 -7.17 -6.24 -5.32
CA ARG A 128 -8.44 -5.92 -4.69
C ARG A 128 -8.22 -5.28 -3.33
N GLN A 129 -8.79 -4.09 -3.12
CA GLN A 129 -8.66 -3.35 -1.87
C GLN A 129 -9.99 -2.81 -1.38
N LEU A 130 -10.24 -2.92 -0.07
CA LEU A 130 -11.37 -2.26 0.56
C LEU A 130 -11.10 -0.75 0.63
N ARG A 131 -11.86 0.03 -0.14
CA ARG A 131 -11.66 1.48 -0.27
C ARG A 131 -12.88 2.29 0.18
N LEU A 132 -14.06 1.67 0.23
CA LEU A 132 -15.32 2.32 0.60
C LEU A 132 -16.00 1.52 1.71
N TRP A 133 -16.54 2.19 2.73
CA TRP A 133 -17.29 1.54 3.80
C TRP A 133 -18.30 2.47 4.48
N ARG A 134 -19.27 1.90 5.20
CA ARG A 134 -20.22 2.65 6.01
C ARG A 134 -19.47 3.40 7.11
N SER A 135 -19.66 4.71 7.17
CA SER A 135 -18.99 5.56 8.16
C SER A 135 -19.23 5.05 9.58
N GLY A 136 -18.21 5.14 10.43
CA GLY A 136 -18.23 4.60 11.79
C GLY A 136 -17.99 3.09 11.91
N ARG A 137 -17.94 2.32 10.81
CA ARG A 137 -17.67 0.87 10.84
C ARG A 137 -16.27 0.44 10.42
N GLY A 138 -15.53 1.31 9.73
CA GLY A 138 -14.18 1.01 9.26
C GLY A 138 -13.11 1.46 10.24
N ARG A 139 -12.09 0.62 10.45
CA ARG A 139 -10.88 0.97 11.21
C ARG A 139 -9.64 0.47 10.49
N CYS A 140 -8.53 1.22 10.60
CA CYS A 140 -7.25 0.79 10.08
C CYS A 140 -6.52 -0.03 11.14
N GLU A 141 -6.18 -1.28 10.83
CA GLU A 141 -5.43 -2.13 11.76
C GLU A 141 -3.98 -1.63 11.93
N SER A 142 -3.53 -1.53 13.18
CA SER A 142 -2.14 -1.23 13.51
C SER A 142 -1.24 -2.43 13.18
N ARG A 143 -0.65 -2.43 11.98
CA ARG A 143 0.38 -3.38 11.55
C ARG A 143 1.65 -2.64 11.15
N TRP A 144 2.80 -3.31 11.22
CA TRP A 144 4.09 -2.76 10.78
C TRP A 144 4.22 -2.63 9.25
N MET A 145 3.50 -3.48 8.51
CA MET A 145 3.44 -3.50 7.05
C MET A 145 2.05 -3.97 6.60
N ASP A 146 1.57 -3.43 5.49
CA ASP A 146 0.29 -3.73 4.85
C ASP A 146 -0.90 -3.50 5.79
N GLU A 147 -1.11 -2.26 6.23
CA GLU A 147 -2.29 -1.90 7.02
C GLU A 147 -3.56 -2.00 6.18
N HIS A 148 -4.54 -2.74 6.69
CA HIS A 148 -5.83 -2.94 6.02
C HIS A 148 -6.93 -2.20 6.79
N ILE A 149 -7.92 -1.72 6.05
CA ILE A 149 -9.19 -1.32 6.65
C ILE A 149 -9.98 -2.59 6.94
N THR A 150 -10.47 -2.73 8.16
CA THR A 150 -11.41 -3.78 8.55
C THR A 150 -12.80 -3.19 8.75
N VAL A 151 -13.80 -3.95 8.32
CA VAL A 151 -15.21 -3.60 8.40
C VAL A 151 -15.99 -4.86 8.70
N ASP A 152 -16.88 -4.79 9.68
CA ASP A 152 -17.80 -5.88 9.99
C ASP A 152 -19.04 -5.82 9.08
N GLY A 153 -19.25 -6.90 8.33
CA GLY A 153 -20.45 -7.12 7.51
C GLY A 153 -20.15 -7.49 6.05
N PRO A 154 -21.19 -7.58 5.21
CA PRO A 154 -21.04 -7.96 3.80
C PRO A 154 -20.22 -6.94 3.02
N ILE A 155 -19.26 -7.42 2.24
CA ILE A 155 -18.40 -6.58 1.39
C ILE A 155 -18.72 -6.86 -0.07
N ALA A 156 -19.17 -5.82 -0.78
CA ALA A 156 -19.35 -5.85 -2.22
C ALA A 156 -18.01 -5.73 -2.95
N HIS A 157 -18.00 -6.06 -4.24
CA HIS A 157 -16.89 -5.78 -5.13
C HIS A 157 -17.37 -4.95 -6.31
N LEU A 158 -16.74 -3.80 -6.52
CA LEU A 158 -17.03 -2.91 -7.63
C LEU A 158 -16.08 -3.25 -8.78
N SER A 159 -16.67 -3.77 -9.86
CA SER A 159 -16.00 -3.95 -11.14
C SER A 159 -16.42 -2.84 -12.12
N GLY A 160 -15.63 -2.62 -13.17
CA GLY A 160 -15.96 -1.66 -14.23
C GLY A 160 -15.03 -0.45 -14.35
N GLY A 161 -14.00 -0.36 -13.50
CA GLY A 161 -12.88 0.57 -13.66
C GLY A 161 -11.91 0.48 -12.49
N ASP A 162 -10.78 1.17 -12.62
CA ASP A 162 -9.67 1.03 -11.69
C ASP A 162 -9.56 2.23 -10.74
N LEU A 163 -9.06 1.93 -9.54
CA LEU A 163 -8.35 2.91 -8.73
C LEU A 163 -6.91 2.93 -9.23
N ALA A 164 -6.52 3.97 -9.96
CA ALA A 164 -5.19 4.05 -10.57
C ALA A 164 -4.21 4.72 -9.61
N ASP A 165 -3.22 3.97 -9.11
CA ASP A 165 -2.02 4.51 -8.48
C ASP A 165 -1.09 5.02 -9.59
N VAL A 166 -1.01 6.35 -9.72
CA VAL A 166 -0.21 7.01 -10.74
C VAL A 166 0.84 7.87 -10.06
N ASN A 167 1.94 7.27 -9.63
CA ASN A 167 2.98 8.04 -8.96
C ASN A 167 3.88 8.79 -9.98
N LEU A 168 3.85 10.13 -9.93
CA LEU A 168 4.64 10.99 -10.83
C LEU A 168 6.08 11.25 -10.36
N ASN A 169 6.55 10.54 -9.32
CA ASN A 169 7.93 10.62 -8.88
C ASN A 169 8.87 9.84 -9.80
N ASN A 170 10.15 10.25 -9.81
CA ASN A 170 11.17 9.60 -10.64
C ASN A 170 11.67 8.29 -10.01
N LEU A 171 12.50 7.55 -10.75
CA LEU A 171 13.07 6.28 -10.28
C LEU A 171 13.97 6.43 -9.04
N GLY A 172 14.63 7.58 -8.86
CA GLY A 172 15.45 7.85 -7.69
C GLY A 172 14.62 7.89 -6.41
N TRP A 173 13.51 8.64 -6.42
CA TRP A 173 12.54 8.65 -5.34
C TRP A 173 11.92 7.26 -5.13
N TRP A 174 11.53 6.59 -6.22
CA TRP A 174 10.89 5.28 -6.15
C TRP A 174 11.80 4.24 -5.48
N THR A 175 13.08 4.20 -5.85
CA THR A 175 14.07 3.27 -5.28
C THR A 175 14.41 3.63 -3.83
N ALA A 176 14.52 4.91 -3.48
CA ALA A 176 14.70 5.34 -2.09
C ALA A 176 13.52 4.91 -1.20
N LYS A 177 12.27 5.08 -1.67
CA LYS A 177 11.06 4.60 -0.99
C LYS A 177 11.11 3.08 -0.77
N HIS A 178 11.45 2.32 -1.81
CA HIS A 178 11.56 0.86 -1.73
C HIS A 178 12.72 0.39 -0.86
N ASN A 179 13.82 1.13 -0.78
CA ASN A 179 14.89 0.85 0.17
C ASN A 179 14.38 0.94 1.62
N GLY A 180 13.59 1.96 1.94
CA GLY A 180 12.94 2.10 3.24
C GLY A 180 11.94 0.97 3.53
N TYR A 181 11.12 0.58 2.55
CA TYR A 181 10.25 -0.59 2.69
C TYR A 181 11.03 -1.89 2.91
N ALA A 182 12.16 -2.06 2.24
CA ALA A 182 12.98 -3.25 2.43
C ALA A 182 13.56 -3.34 3.84
N THR A 183 13.89 -2.20 4.47
CA THR A 183 14.27 -2.18 5.90
C THR A 183 13.12 -2.65 6.78
N ARG A 184 11.92 -2.08 6.60
CA ARG A 184 10.74 -2.42 7.41
C ARG A 184 10.34 -3.90 7.26
N GLU A 185 10.37 -4.42 6.03
CA GLU A 185 10.08 -5.83 5.76
C GLU A 185 11.12 -6.76 6.41
N ALA A 186 12.41 -6.41 6.32
CA ALA A 186 13.47 -7.18 6.96
C ALA A 186 13.31 -7.22 8.50
N ILE A 187 12.95 -6.11 9.11
CA ILE A 187 12.67 -6.02 10.55
C ILE A 187 11.44 -6.86 10.92
N ASP A 188 10.34 -6.72 10.18
CA ASP A 188 9.10 -7.49 10.42
C ASP A 188 9.33 -9.00 10.27
N GLU A 189 10.12 -9.43 9.27
CA GLU A 189 10.52 -10.84 9.13
C GLU A 189 11.39 -11.34 10.29
N LEU A 190 12.25 -10.50 10.87
CA LEU A 190 13.10 -10.84 12.01
C LEU A 190 12.33 -10.86 13.35
N LEU A 191 11.28 -10.04 13.47
CA LEU A 191 10.38 -10.01 14.62
C LEU A 191 9.41 -11.20 14.64
N ARG A 192 9.04 -11.74 13.48
CA ARG A 192 8.22 -12.95 13.41
C ARG A 192 8.97 -14.12 14.03
N ALA A 193 8.40 -14.69 15.10
CA ALA A 193 8.88 -15.93 15.67
C ALA A 193 8.93 -17.03 14.59
N PRO A 194 9.94 -17.92 14.58
CA PRO A 194 9.91 -19.09 13.71
C PRO A 194 8.66 -19.91 14.06
N VAL A 195 7.72 -19.98 13.12
CA VAL A 195 6.50 -20.76 13.27
C VAL A 195 6.85 -22.21 13.03
N ASP A 196 7.14 -22.95 14.10
CA ASP A 196 7.06 -24.40 14.10
C ASP A 196 5.57 -24.79 14.17
N ALA A 197 4.90 -24.97 13.03
CA ALA A 197 3.55 -25.55 13.02
C ALA A 197 3.14 -26.20 11.68
N GLU A 198 2.46 -27.32 11.82
CA GLU A 198 2.06 -28.32 10.85
C GLU A 198 1.24 -27.80 9.65
N VAL A 199 1.39 -28.49 8.52
CA VAL A 199 0.82 -28.09 7.22
C VAL A 199 -0.45 -28.90 6.92
N GLY A 200 -1.60 -28.21 6.90
CA GLY A 200 -2.86 -28.71 6.33
C GLY A 200 -3.50 -27.70 5.36
N GLY A 201 -4.04 -28.19 4.23
CA GLY A 201 -4.87 -27.44 3.28
C GLY A 201 -4.15 -26.76 2.08
N GLN A 202 -4.91 -26.22 1.12
CA GLN A 202 -4.37 -25.51 -0.07
C GLN A 202 -3.56 -24.24 0.29
N ALA A 203 -3.95 -23.53 1.37
CA ALA A 203 -3.13 -22.47 1.97
C ALA A 203 -1.82 -23.04 2.55
N GLY A 204 -1.88 -24.26 3.08
CA GLY A 204 -0.74 -25.06 3.51
C GLY A 204 0.21 -25.42 2.37
N VAL A 205 -0.28 -25.72 1.16
CA VAL A 205 0.60 -26.02 -0.01
C VAL A 205 1.38 -24.78 -0.46
N LYS A 206 0.72 -23.62 -0.59
CA LYS A 206 1.41 -22.35 -0.89
C LYS A 206 2.41 -21.96 0.21
N ARG A 207 2.05 -22.18 1.48
CA ARG A 207 2.89 -21.88 2.65
C ARG A 207 4.03 -22.91 2.83
N TRP A 208 3.83 -24.15 2.41
CA TRP A 208 4.83 -25.23 2.38
C TRP A 208 5.86 -25.03 1.27
N ILE A 209 5.44 -24.59 0.08
CA ILE A 209 6.36 -24.20 -1.00
C ILE A 209 7.21 -22.99 -0.53
N LYS A 210 6.58 -22.02 0.16
CA LYS A 210 7.29 -20.90 0.80
C LYS A 210 8.28 -21.39 1.87
N HIS A 211 7.92 -22.34 2.72
CA HIS A 211 8.80 -22.80 3.80
C HIS A 211 9.91 -23.79 3.38
N LYS A 212 9.61 -24.79 2.55
CA LYS A 212 10.57 -25.85 2.20
C LYS A 212 11.45 -25.55 1.00
N VAL A 213 10.94 -24.79 0.03
CA VAL A 213 11.69 -24.49 -1.22
C VAL A 213 12.24 -23.07 -1.17
N TYR A 214 11.40 -22.10 -0.79
CA TYR A 214 11.83 -20.69 -0.72
C TYR A 214 12.89 -20.50 0.36
N HIS A 215 12.64 -20.85 1.64
CA HIS A 215 13.63 -20.60 2.73
C HIS A 215 14.95 -21.40 2.68
N ARG A 216 15.11 -22.37 1.76
CA ARG A 216 16.37 -23.14 1.58
C ARG A 216 17.22 -22.69 0.40
N LEU A 217 16.67 -21.86 -0.47
CA LEU A 217 17.41 -21.28 -1.59
C LEU A 217 18.47 -20.29 -1.05
N PRO A 218 19.73 -20.30 -1.56
CA PRO A 218 20.76 -19.33 -1.21
C PRO A 218 20.24 -17.90 -1.29
N LEU A 219 20.69 -17.03 -0.40
CA LEU A 219 20.31 -15.61 -0.37
C LEU A 219 20.42 -15.01 -1.78
N GLY A 220 19.33 -14.41 -2.26
CA GLY A 220 19.22 -13.80 -3.58
C GLY A 220 18.72 -14.67 -4.73
N SER A 221 18.85 -16.01 -4.67
CA SER A 221 18.29 -16.89 -5.71
C SER A 221 16.75 -16.91 -5.70
N ARG A 222 16.13 -16.61 -4.55
CA ARG A 222 14.67 -16.44 -4.40
C ARG A 222 14.15 -15.22 -5.15
N ALA A 223 14.87 -14.11 -5.05
CA ALA A 223 14.53 -12.87 -5.73
C ALA A 223 14.60 -13.05 -7.25
N LEU A 224 15.66 -13.71 -7.74
CA LEU A 224 15.78 -14.05 -9.16
C LEU A 224 14.67 -15.00 -9.63
N ALA A 225 14.38 -16.05 -8.88
CA ALA A 225 13.29 -16.98 -9.21
C ALA A 225 11.92 -16.27 -9.22
N TYR A 226 11.68 -15.36 -8.27
CA TYR A 226 10.45 -14.58 -8.22
C TYR A 226 10.33 -13.58 -9.37
N PHE A 227 11.43 -12.93 -9.75
CA PHE A 227 11.50 -12.11 -10.95
C PHE A 227 11.16 -12.94 -12.20
N ILE A 228 11.81 -14.10 -12.41
CA ILE A 228 11.55 -14.96 -13.57
C ILE A 228 10.09 -15.42 -13.60
N TYR A 229 9.55 -15.82 -12.45
CA TYR A 229 8.14 -16.20 -12.34
C TYR A 229 7.20 -15.07 -12.77
N ARG A 230 7.43 -13.84 -12.27
CA ARG A 230 6.57 -12.70 -12.62
C ARG A 230 6.77 -12.24 -14.05
N TYR A 231 8.01 -12.07 -14.46
CA TYR A 231 8.32 -11.48 -15.75
C TYR A 231 8.05 -12.46 -16.90
N VAL A 232 8.45 -13.73 -16.77
CA VAL A 232 8.33 -14.73 -17.84
C VAL A 232 7.04 -15.55 -17.67
N LEU A 233 6.90 -16.28 -16.55
CA LEU A 233 5.80 -17.25 -16.40
C LEU A 233 4.42 -16.58 -16.24
N ARG A 234 4.38 -15.38 -15.68
CA ARG A 234 3.17 -14.56 -15.53
C ARG A 234 3.08 -13.45 -16.59
N LEU A 235 3.85 -13.57 -17.67
CA LEU A 235 3.79 -12.72 -18.87
C LEU A 235 4.04 -11.23 -18.59
N GLY A 236 4.78 -10.89 -17.54
CA GLY A 236 5.14 -9.49 -17.22
C GLY A 236 5.83 -8.74 -18.37
N PHE A 237 6.50 -9.46 -19.28
CA PHE A 237 7.08 -8.86 -20.49
C PHE A 237 6.07 -8.20 -21.43
N LEU A 238 4.77 -8.52 -21.33
CA LEU A 238 3.71 -7.90 -22.13
C LEU A 238 3.46 -6.42 -21.77
N ASP A 239 3.94 -5.96 -20.61
CA ASP A 239 3.94 -4.54 -20.21
C ASP A 239 5.11 -3.74 -20.83
N GLY A 240 5.95 -4.37 -21.66
CA GLY A 240 7.05 -3.73 -22.39
C GLY A 240 8.20 -3.27 -21.48
N TRP A 241 8.90 -2.20 -21.88
CA TRP A 241 10.01 -1.65 -21.10
C TRP A 241 9.63 -1.26 -19.66
N PRO A 242 8.51 -0.55 -19.41
CA PRO A 242 8.05 -0.29 -18.04
C PRO A 242 7.81 -1.57 -17.23
N GLY A 243 7.24 -2.60 -17.86
CA GLY A 243 7.06 -3.92 -17.25
C GLY A 243 8.36 -4.57 -16.81
N LEU A 244 9.37 -4.57 -17.70
CA LEU A 244 10.71 -5.07 -17.36
C LEU A 244 11.31 -4.34 -16.17
N VAL A 245 11.33 -3.00 -16.21
CA VAL A 245 11.92 -2.19 -15.13
C VAL A 245 11.17 -2.41 -13.82
N PHE A 246 9.83 -2.42 -13.86
CA PHE A 246 9.01 -2.67 -12.67
C PHE A 246 9.30 -4.03 -12.05
N HIS A 247 9.28 -5.11 -12.85
CA HIS A 247 9.51 -6.44 -12.33
C HIS A 247 10.96 -6.63 -11.87
N ALA A 248 11.95 -6.06 -12.57
CA ALA A 248 13.35 -6.14 -12.18
C ALA A 248 13.60 -5.42 -10.85
N LEU A 249 13.06 -4.20 -10.69
CA LEU A 249 13.25 -3.42 -9.47
C LEU A 249 12.40 -3.92 -8.31
N GLN A 250 11.11 -4.16 -8.53
CA GLN A 250 10.16 -4.51 -7.46
C GLN A 250 10.11 -6.02 -7.16
N GLY A 251 10.26 -6.86 -8.17
CA GLY A 251 10.28 -8.32 -8.03
C GLY A 251 11.67 -8.90 -7.80
N GLY A 252 12.70 -8.31 -8.40
CA GLY A 252 14.09 -8.75 -8.25
C GLY A 252 14.82 -7.98 -7.15
N TRP A 253 15.30 -6.79 -7.47
CA TRP A 253 16.18 -5.99 -6.61
C TRP A 253 15.61 -5.77 -5.20
N TYR A 254 14.36 -5.33 -5.08
CA TYR A 254 13.71 -5.10 -3.80
C TYR A 254 13.69 -6.35 -2.91
N ARG A 255 13.33 -7.51 -3.48
CA ARG A 255 13.27 -8.78 -2.74
C ARG A 255 14.66 -9.27 -2.35
N PHE A 256 15.64 -9.07 -3.23
CA PHE A 256 17.04 -9.33 -2.90
C PHE A 256 17.54 -8.44 -1.76
N LEU A 257 17.16 -7.15 -1.78
CA LEU A 257 17.56 -6.19 -0.77
C LEU A 257 16.99 -6.53 0.62
N VAL A 258 15.75 -7.03 0.70
CA VAL A 258 15.19 -7.55 1.96
C VAL A 258 16.05 -8.69 2.52
N ASP A 259 16.36 -9.70 1.71
CA ASP A 259 17.22 -10.83 2.10
C ASP A 259 18.61 -10.35 2.56
N ALA A 260 19.20 -9.39 1.83
CA ALA A 260 20.51 -8.82 2.15
C ALA A 260 20.50 -8.07 3.49
N LYS A 261 19.47 -7.26 3.75
CA LYS A 261 19.30 -6.55 5.03
C LYS A 261 19.08 -7.49 6.20
N ILE A 262 18.32 -8.57 6.02
CA ILE A 262 18.17 -9.62 7.04
C ILE A 262 19.54 -10.23 7.38
N ALA A 263 20.36 -10.52 6.37
CA ALA A 263 21.71 -11.05 6.58
C ALA A 263 22.65 -10.05 7.26
N GLU A 264 22.59 -8.78 6.86
CA GLU A 264 23.33 -7.65 7.46
C GLU A 264 22.97 -7.48 8.94
N ILE A 265 21.70 -7.36 9.29
CA ILE A 265 21.22 -7.22 10.67
C ILE A 265 21.71 -8.39 11.52
N ARG A 266 21.53 -9.64 11.06
CA ARG A 266 22.03 -10.83 11.77
C ARG A 266 23.55 -10.83 11.91
N GLY A 267 24.27 -10.33 10.92
CA GLY A 267 25.73 -10.17 10.95
C GLY A 267 26.15 -9.18 12.04
N LEU A 268 25.51 -8.02 12.10
CA LEU A 268 25.76 -6.98 13.10
C LEU A 268 25.40 -7.44 14.52
N MET A 269 24.27 -8.14 14.70
CA MET A 269 23.91 -8.75 15.98
C MET A 269 25.00 -9.69 16.49
N ARG A 270 25.53 -10.57 15.62
CA ARG A 270 26.63 -11.48 15.98
C ARG A 270 27.94 -10.75 16.26
N ALA A 271 28.30 -9.79 15.42
CA ALA A 271 29.57 -9.06 15.53
C ALA A 271 29.64 -8.18 16.79
N ARG A 272 28.49 -7.60 17.21
CA ARG A 272 28.40 -6.70 18.35
C ARG A 272 27.92 -7.37 19.63
N GLY A 273 27.45 -8.62 19.57
CA GLY A 273 26.74 -9.25 20.68
C GLY A 273 25.47 -8.49 21.09
N ALA A 274 24.85 -7.77 20.16
CA ALA A 274 23.74 -6.87 20.40
C ALA A 274 22.39 -7.53 20.06
N SER A 275 21.32 -7.09 20.74
CA SER A 275 19.96 -7.51 20.44
C SER A 275 19.47 -6.94 19.11
N LEU A 276 18.40 -7.52 18.56
CA LEU A 276 17.75 -7.01 17.35
C LEU A 276 17.32 -5.54 17.54
N ALA A 277 16.73 -5.22 18.69
CA ALA A 277 16.26 -3.87 19.01
C ALA A 277 17.40 -2.84 19.02
N GLN A 278 18.58 -3.22 19.56
CA GLN A 278 19.76 -2.35 19.57
C GLN A 278 20.26 -2.08 18.14
N VAL A 279 20.46 -3.14 17.35
CA VAL A 279 20.93 -2.98 15.95
C VAL A 279 19.95 -2.17 15.12
N VAL A 280 18.65 -2.40 15.29
CA VAL A 280 17.60 -1.70 14.53
C VAL A 280 17.53 -0.21 14.91
N ALA A 281 17.70 0.12 16.18
CA ALA A 281 17.78 1.50 16.64
C ALA A 281 19.04 2.20 16.13
N ASP A 282 20.20 1.58 16.27
CA ASP A 282 21.50 2.18 15.95
C ASP A 282 21.69 2.41 14.44
N GLU A 283 21.31 1.44 13.61
CA GLU A 283 21.60 1.48 12.17
C GLU A 283 20.46 2.04 11.31
N TYR A 284 19.22 1.84 11.75
CA TYR A 284 18.04 2.19 10.94
C TYR A 284 17.13 3.21 11.64
N GLY A 285 17.45 3.65 12.86
CA GLY A 285 16.68 4.66 13.57
C GLY A 285 15.26 4.23 13.95
N HIS A 286 14.98 2.93 13.98
CA HIS A 286 13.67 2.38 14.33
C HIS A 286 13.69 1.84 15.76
N ARG A 287 12.59 2.03 16.50
CA ARG A 287 12.38 1.41 17.82
C ARG A 287 11.38 0.27 17.68
N ILE A 288 11.78 -0.91 18.14
CA ILE A 288 10.99 -2.15 18.10
C ILE A 288 10.93 -2.80 19.47
#